data_AF-A0AAP0MP61-F1
#
_entry.id   AF-A0AAP0MP61-F1
#
_cell.length_a   1.000
_cell.length_b   1.000
_cell.length_c   1.000
_cell.angle_alpha   90.00
_cell.angle_beta   90.00
_cell.angle_gamma   90.00
#
_symmetry.space_group_name_H-M   'P 1'
#
loop_
_entity.id
_entity.type
_entity.pdbx_description
1 polymer ?
#
loop_
_entity_poly.entity_id
_entity_poly.type
_entity_poly.pdbx_seq_one_letter_code
_entity_poly.pdbx_strand_id
1 'polypeptide(L)'
;MDGTLRSFLLNYNPEYTFCYPWERCLDPEVDLIYYRNVRDASLIVDLRTRVNLGGGLYHFNDIWNDLVNDKDCDYYTFFYRRETNGDDHHNLIFISATCCGSSIYFLVPEIVLRCPICDSFVHRWDIIRVVMF
;
A
#
# COMPACT_ATOMS: atom_id res chain seq x y z
N MET A 1 10.02 12.21 -0.96
CA MET A 1 9.90 10.88 -1.56
C MET A 1 11.26 10.49 -2.07
N ASP A 2 11.81 9.36 -1.62
CA ASP A 2 13.06 8.84 -2.18
C ASP A 2 12.88 8.41 -3.65
N GLY A 3 14.00 8.25 -4.37
CA GLY A 3 13.97 7.88 -5.79
C GLY A 3 13.35 6.50 -6.05
N THR A 4 13.42 5.60 -5.08
CA THR A 4 12.94 4.22 -5.17
C THR A 4 11.41 4.19 -5.18
N LEU A 5 10.75 4.80 -4.21
CA LEU A 5 9.30 4.92 -4.16
C LEU A 5 8.77 5.72 -5.37
N ARG A 6 9.48 6.77 -5.80
CA ARG A 6 9.10 7.51 -7.02
C ARG A 6 9.12 6.61 -8.26
N SER A 7 10.11 5.73 -8.37
CA SER A 7 10.20 4.77 -9.48
C SER A 7 9.06 3.76 -9.47
N PHE A 8 8.56 3.36 -8.29
CA PHE A 8 7.39 2.50 -8.20
C PHE A 8 6.16 3.20 -8.79
N LEU A 9 5.90 4.43 -8.34
CA LEU A 9 4.69 5.17 -8.71
C LEU A 9 4.59 5.50 -10.19
N LEU A 10 5.70 5.91 -10.80
CA LEU A 10 5.74 6.23 -12.23
C LEU A 10 5.44 5.02 -13.12
N ASN A 11 5.62 3.82 -12.56
CA ASN A 11 5.49 2.57 -13.26
C ASN A 11 4.34 1.71 -12.73
N TYR A 12 3.60 2.18 -11.73
CA TYR A 12 2.50 1.41 -11.15
C TYR A 12 1.35 1.38 -12.14
N ASN A 13 1.10 0.20 -12.71
CA ASN A 13 -0.08 -0.05 -13.51
C ASN A 13 -0.64 -1.43 -13.11
N PRO A 14 -1.86 -1.50 -12.56
CA PRO A 14 -2.43 -2.76 -12.10
C PRO A 14 -2.74 -3.72 -13.25
N GLU A 15 -2.95 -3.22 -14.47
CA GLU A 15 -3.24 -4.03 -15.66
C GLU A 15 -1.99 -4.70 -16.25
N TYR A 16 -0.80 -4.25 -15.86
CA TYR A 16 0.45 -4.88 -16.27
C TYR A 16 1.09 -5.58 -15.08
N THR A 17 1.55 -6.81 -15.31
CA THR A 17 2.15 -7.65 -14.28
C THR A 17 3.51 -7.12 -13.79
N PHE A 18 4.12 -6.17 -14.50
CA PHE A 18 5.55 -5.92 -14.35
C PHE A 18 5.99 -4.54 -14.81
N CYS A 19 6.82 -3.87 -13.99
CA CYS A 19 7.68 -2.79 -14.44
C CYS A 19 9.00 -2.82 -13.65
N TYR A 20 10.08 -3.17 -14.35
CA TYR A 20 11.42 -3.12 -13.80
C TYR A 20 11.74 -1.74 -13.19
N PRO A 21 12.37 -1.66 -11.99
CA PRO A 21 13.00 -2.74 -11.22
C PRO A 21 12.08 -3.40 -10.17
N TRP A 22 10.77 -3.23 -10.25
CA TRP A 22 9.83 -3.77 -9.28
C TRP A 22 9.22 -5.08 -9.75
N GLU A 23 9.19 -6.05 -8.86
CA GLU A 23 8.55 -7.35 -9.04
C GLU A 23 7.36 -7.45 -8.09
N ARG A 24 6.20 -7.85 -8.60
CA ARG A 24 5.04 -8.22 -7.78
C ARG A 24 5.18 -9.67 -7.36
N CYS A 25 5.09 -9.92 -6.06
CA CYS A 25 5.21 -11.24 -5.44
C CYS A 25 3.95 -11.55 -4.63
N LEU A 26 3.64 -12.84 -4.51
CA LEU A 26 2.63 -13.37 -3.60
C LEU A 26 3.36 -14.26 -2.60
N ASP A 27 3.20 -13.97 -1.31
CA ASP A 27 3.57 -14.90 -0.26
C ASP A 27 2.40 -15.85 0.01
N PRO A 28 2.50 -17.15 -0.32
CA PRO A 28 1.41 -18.10 -0.13
C PRO A 28 1.20 -18.52 1.33
N GLU A 29 2.17 -18.28 2.23
CA GLU A 29 2.05 -18.67 3.63
C GLU A 29 1.09 -17.73 4.36
N VAL A 30 1.16 -16.44 4.04
CA VAL A 30 0.32 -15.39 4.64
C VAL A 30 -0.74 -14.85 3.68
N ASP A 31 -0.79 -15.35 2.44
CA ASP A 31 -1.68 -14.89 1.37
C ASP A 31 -1.60 -13.36 1.14
N LEU A 32 -0.37 -12.85 0.96
CA LEU A 32 -0.09 -11.41 0.90
C LEU A 32 0.63 -11.02 -0.38
N ILE A 33 0.10 -10.00 -1.06
CA ILE A 33 0.79 -9.36 -2.18
C ILE A 33 1.80 -8.35 -1.64
N TYR A 34 3.02 -8.39 -2.19
CA TYR A 34 4.04 -7.38 -1.94
C TYR A 34 4.84 -7.09 -3.21
N TYR A 35 5.54 -5.97 -3.22
CA TYR A 35 6.42 -5.58 -4.31
C TYR A 35 7.84 -5.47 -3.81
N ARG A 36 8.78 -6.07 -4.55
CA ARG A 36 10.21 -6.03 -4.25
C ARG A 36 10.96 -5.29 -5.32
N ASN A 37 11.83 -4.37 -4.91
CA ASN A 37 12.80 -3.76 -5.80
C ASN A 37 14.04 -4.65 -5.91
N VAL A 38 14.35 -5.13 -7.12
CA VAL A 38 15.47 -6.06 -7.33
C VAL A 38 16.84 -5.41 -7.19
N ARG A 39 16.93 -4.07 -7.25
CA ARG A 39 18.20 -3.33 -7.20
C ARG A 39 18.64 -3.04 -5.77
N ASP A 40 17.72 -2.63 -4.92
CA ASP A 40 18.01 -2.15 -3.56
C ASP A 40 17.30 -2.94 -2.44
N ALA A 41 16.56 -4.00 -2.81
CA ALA A 41 15.79 -4.85 -1.91
C ALA A 41 14.69 -4.12 -1.10
N SER A 42 14.28 -2.92 -1.51
CA SER A 42 13.13 -2.24 -0.91
C SER A 42 11.84 -3.03 -1.12
N LEU A 43 10.95 -2.95 -0.13
CA LEU A 43 9.68 -3.68 -0.10
C LEU A 43 8.52 -2.71 0.02
N ILE A 44 7.48 -2.96 -0.76
CA ILE A 44 6.16 -2.34 -0.58
C ILE A 44 5.20 -3.46 -0.24
N VAL A 45 4.69 -3.46 0.99
CA VAL A 45 3.69 -4.44 1.45
C VAL A 45 2.30 -3.93 1.12
N ASP A 46 1.50 -4.72 0.40
CA ASP A 46 0.17 -4.32 -0.02
C ASP A 46 -0.91 -4.83 0.94
N LEU A 47 -1.31 -3.96 1.86
CA LEU A 47 -2.34 -4.21 2.85
C LEU A 47 -3.73 -3.76 2.37
N ARG A 48 -3.89 -3.37 1.11
CA ARG A 48 -5.24 -3.05 0.60
C ARG A 48 -6.10 -4.31 0.61
N THR A 49 -7.36 -4.16 0.98
CA THR A 49 -8.31 -5.28 1.06
C THR A 49 -8.63 -5.90 -0.29
N ARG A 50 -8.39 -5.17 -1.38
CA ARG A 50 -8.60 -5.62 -2.75
C ARG A 50 -7.48 -5.10 -3.65
N VAL A 51 -6.69 -6.00 -4.21
CA VAL A 51 -5.56 -5.70 -5.10
C VAL A 51 -5.92 -6.13 -6.52
N ASN A 52 -5.90 -5.20 -7.48
CA ASN A 52 -6.09 -5.52 -8.90
C ASN A 52 -4.83 -6.22 -9.43
N LEU A 53 -5.01 -7.45 -9.92
CA LEU A 53 -3.94 -8.26 -10.52
C LEU A 53 -3.80 -8.07 -12.03
N GLY A 54 -4.73 -7.35 -12.65
CA GLY A 54 -4.86 -7.13 -14.09
C GLY A 54 -5.79 -8.16 -14.73
N GLY A 55 -6.33 -7.82 -15.91
CA GLY A 55 -7.17 -8.74 -16.68
C GLY A 55 -8.50 -9.11 -15.98
N GLY A 56 -8.99 -8.23 -15.11
CA GLY A 56 -10.21 -8.45 -14.32
C GLY A 56 -10.05 -9.35 -13.10
N LEU A 57 -8.82 -9.79 -12.77
CA LEU A 57 -8.53 -10.60 -11.59
C LEU A 57 -8.22 -9.72 -10.38
N TYR A 58 -8.71 -10.13 -9.21
CA TYR A 58 -8.47 -9.44 -7.95
C TYR A 58 -7.99 -10.44 -6.89
N HIS A 59 -7.01 -10.02 -6.10
CA HIS A 59 -6.65 -10.66 -4.85
C HIS A 59 -7.35 -9.92 -3.70
N PHE A 60 -7.89 -10.66 -2.75
CA PHE A 60 -8.58 -10.12 -1.58
C PHE A 60 -7.76 -10.46 -0.35
N ASN A 61 -7.53 -9.46 0.50
CA ASN A 61 -6.63 -9.57 1.64
C ASN A 61 -7.35 -9.08 2.91
N ASP A 62 -7.51 -9.96 3.89
CA ASP A 62 -8.17 -9.63 5.17
C ASP A 62 -7.18 -9.18 6.26
N ILE A 63 -5.86 -9.25 6.00
CA ILE A 63 -4.80 -8.92 6.98
C ILE A 63 -4.97 -7.51 7.54
N TRP A 64 -5.42 -6.55 6.74
CA TRP A 64 -5.67 -5.18 7.22
C TRP A 64 -6.65 -5.15 8.38
N ASN A 65 -7.76 -5.89 8.26
CA ASN A 65 -8.79 -5.91 9.28
C ASN A 65 -8.23 -6.47 10.58
N ASP A 66 -7.40 -7.51 10.51
CA ASP A 66 -6.74 -8.11 11.67
C ASP A 66 -5.75 -7.15 12.34
N LEU A 67 -5.02 -6.34 11.56
CA LEU A 67 -4.03 -5.40 12.07
C LEU A 67 -4.64 -4.13 12.70
N VAL A 68 -5.87 -3.77 12.31
CA VAL A 68 -6.51 -2.50 12.68
C VAL A 68 -7.76 -2.66 13.56
N ASN A 69 -8.29 -3.88 13.72
CA ASN A 69 -9.50 -4.17 14.50
C ASN A 69 -9.51 -3.69 15.97
N ASP A 70 -8.38 -3.24 16.52
CA ASP A 70 -8.26 -2.74 17.90
C ASP A 70 -7.63 -1.34 17.99
N LYS A 71 -7.42 -0.66 16.86
CA LYS A 71 -6.72 0.63 16.81
C LYS A 71 -7.69 1.68 16.36
N ASP A 72 -8.01 2.61 17.26
CA ASP A 72 -8.80 3.82 17.02
C ASP A 72 -8.52 4.38 15.61
N CYS A 73 -9.37 4.02 14.64
CA CYS A 73 -9.42 4.64 13.33
C CYS A 73 -9.93 6.05 13.55
N ASP A 74 -9.00 6.92 13.92
CA ASP A 74 -9.25 8.30 14.30
C ASP A 74 -10.00 9.05 13.18
N TYR A 75 -10.73 10.07 13.62
CA TYR A 75 -11.48 11.08 12.88
C TYR A 75 -11.02 11.37 11.42
N TYR A 76 -9.73 11.32 11.11
CA TYR A 76 -9.17 11.50 9.77
C TYR A 76 -9.64 10.47 8.73
N THR A 77 -9.79 9.20 9.13
CA THR A 77 -10.32 8.14 8.25
C THR A 77 -11.74 8.47 7.79
N PHE A 78 -12.56 9.03 8.70
CA PHE A 78 -13.94 9.41 8.39
C PHE A 78 -14.03 10.58 7.39
N PHE A 79 -13.16 11.58 7.50
CA PHE A 79 -13.12 12.69 6.54
C PHE A 79 -12.66 12.24 5.15
N TYR A 80 -11.66 11.36 5.08
CA TYR A 80 -11.19 10.84 3.80
C TYR A 80 -12.19 9.91 3.12
N ARG A 81 -12.83 9.00 3.87
CA ARG A 81 -13.86 8.11 3.33
C ARG A 81 -15.04 8.88 2.72
N ARG A 82 -15.32 10.08 3.24
CA ARG A 82 -16.40 10.94 2.72
C ARG A 82 -16.05 11.57 1.36
N GLU A 83 -14.77 11.81 1.07
CA GLU A 83 -14.32 12.36 -0.22
C GLU A 83 -14.12 11.32 -1.32
N THR A 84 -13.92 10.04 -0.98
CA THR A 84 -13.59 8.97 -1.95
C THR A 84 -14.78 8.13 -2.43
N ASN A 85 -16.01 8.41 -1.96
CA ASN A 85 -17.26 7.66 -2.23
C ASN A 85 -17.69 7.49 -3.72
N GLY A 86 -16.84 7.85 -4.69
CA GLY A 86 -17.15 7.69 -6.12
C GLY A 86 -16.14 6.86 -6.91
N ASP A 87 -14.92 6.62 -6.42
CA ASP A 87 -13.86 6.05 -7.26
C ASP A 87 -12.72 5.41 -6.43
N ASP A 88 -13.06 4.35 -5.69
CA ASP A 88 -12.15 3.66 -4.74
C ASP A 88 -10.94 2.97 -5.39
N HIS A 89 -10.74 3.07 -6.70
CA HIS A 89 -9.75 2.27 -7.44
C HIS A 89 -8.46 3.03 -7.78
N HIS A 90 -8.35 4.32 -7.44
CA HIS A 90 -7.28 5.19 -7.95
C HIS A 90 -6.40 5.88 -6.91
N ASN A 91 -6.73 5.80 -5.62
CA ASN A 91 -5.90 6.42 -4.58
C ASN A 91 -4.99 5.37 -3.95
N LEU A 92 -3.68 5.56 -4.11
CA LEU A 92 -2.67 4.80 -3.38
C LEU A 92 -2.22 5.60 -2.16
N ILE A 93 -2.41 5.04 -0.97
CA ILE A 93 -1.93 5.64 0.28
C ILE A 93 -0.66 4.89 0.67
N PHE A 94 0.47 5.58 0.59
CA PHE A 94 1.76 5.05 1.03
C PHE A 94 2.10 5.58 2.40
N ILE A 95 2.55 4.66 3.24
CA ILE A 95 3.02 4.99 4.58
C ILE A 95 4.41 4.40 4.74
N SER A 96 5.31 5.19 5.33
CA SER A 96 6.65 4.74 5.69
C SER A 96 6.77 4.78 7.21
N ALA A 97 6.88 3.61 7.82
CA ALA A 97 7.12 3.47 9.25
C ALA A 97 8.60 3.15 9.46
N THR A 98 9.31 4.01 10.19
CA THR A 98 10.74 3.81 10.49
C THR A 98 11.01 2.56 11.34
N CYS A 99 9.99 2.06 12.06
CA CYS A 99 10.13 0.89 12.92
C CYS A 99 10.34 -0.43 12.15
N CYS A 100 9.92 -0.50 10.88
CA CYS A 100 10.02 -1.70 10.06
C CYS A 100 11.29 -1.72 9.19
N GLY A 101 12.16 -0.72 9.32
CA GLY A 101 13.34 -0.54 8.49
C GLY A 101 13.14 0.55 7.43
N SER A 102 14.24 1.17 7.01
CA SER A 102 14.24 2.34 6.11
C SER A 102 13.78 2.07 4.68
N SER A 103 13.60 0.80 4.32
CA SER A 103 13.30 0.35 2.95
C SER A 103 11.98 -0.43 2.87
N ILE A 104 11.12 -0.32 3.90
CA ILE A 104 9.79 -0.92 3.90
C ILE A 104 8.73 0.18 3.87
N TYR A 105 7.84 0.07 2.90
CA TYR A 105 6.67 0.92 2.72
C TYR A 105 5.42 0.06 2.77
N PHE A 106 4.30 0.65 3.16
CA PHE A 106 3.01 -0.03 3.14
C PHE A 106 2.05 0.72 2.24
N LEU A 107 1.37 -0.03 1.38
CA LEU A 107 0.16 0.38 0.69
C LEU A 107 -1.03 0.02 1.58
N VAL A 108 -1.79 1.01 2.00
CA VAL A 108 -2.90 0.83 2.96
C VAL A 108 -4.22 1.32 2.36
N PRO A 109 -5.36 0.73 2.76
CA PRO A 109 -6.66 1.13 2.24
C PRO A 109 -7.13 2.49 2.79
N GLU A 110 -6.57 2.92 3.92
CA GLU A 110 -6.93 4.16 4.59
C GLU A 110 -5.74 4.78 5.32
N ILE A 111 -5.84 6.07 5.62
CA ILE A 111 -4.82 6.78 6.40
C ILE A 111 -4.88 6.24 7.83
N VAL A 112 -3.73 5.87 8.36
CA VAL A 112 -3.56 5.53 9.78
C VAL A 112 -2.73 6.59 10.49
N LEU A 113 -2.47 6.44 11.79
CA LEU A 113 -1.48 7.26 12.53
C LEU A 113 -0.31 6.43 13.07
N ARG A 114 -0.52 5.13 13.13
CA ARG A 114 0.39 4.14 13.72
C ARG A 114 0.73 3.08 12.69
N CYS A 115 1.92 2.51 12.82
CA CYS A 115 2.37 1.42 11.99
C CYS A 115 1.47 0.20 12.24
N PRO A 116 0.93 -0.45 11.20
CA PRO A 116 0.05 -1.58 11.38
C PRO A 116 0.77 -2.79 12.00
N ILE A 117 2.07 -2.94 11.79
CA ILE A 117 2.87 -4.05 12.32
C ILE A 117 3.31 -3.82 13.79
N CYS A 118 3.92 -2.66 14.07
CA CYS A 118 4.66 -2.45 15.33
C CYS A 118 3.98 -1.45 16.28
N ASP A 119 2.87 -0.83 15.85
CA ASP A 119 2.14 0.24 16.55
C ASP A 119 2.90 1.55 16.84
N SER A 120 4.14 1.69 16.37
CA SER A 120 4.89 2.96 16.48
C SER A 120 4.25 4.04 15.61
N PHE A 121 4.39 5.31 16.00
CA PHE A 121 3.94 6.44 15.21
C PHE A 121 4.59 6.43 13.82
N VAL A 122 3.78 6.62 12.80
CA VAL A 122 4.28 6.79 11.43
C VAL A 122 4.75 8.24 11.27
N HIS A 123 5.97 8.39 10.78
CA HIS A 123 6.59 9.70 10.62
C HIS A 123 6.24 10.39 9.31
N ARG A 124 5.71 9.65 8.33
CA ARG A 124 5.47 10.15 6.98
C ARG A 124 4.32 9.43 6.26
N TRP A 125 3.42 10.23 5.72
CA TRP A 125 2.35 9.83 4.80
C TRP A 125 2.65 10.43 3.42
N ASP A 126 2.56 9.64 2.37
CA ASP A 126 2.52 10.15 1.00
C ASP A 126 1.23 9.60 0.35
N ILE A 127 0.25 10.48 0.13
CA ILE A 127 -1.00 10.14 -0.55
C ILE A 127 -0.82 10.46 -2.03
N ILE A 128 -0.93 9.43 -2.88
CA ILE A 128 -0.79 9.59 -4.32
C ILE A 128 -2.09 9.19 -5.00
N ARG A 129 -2.71 10.14 -5.70
CA ARG A 129 -3.78 9.83 -6.64
C ARG A 129 -3.15 9.37 -7.95
N VAL A 130 -3.33 8.10 -8.30
CA VAL A 130 -2.93 7.58 -9.60
C VAL A 130 -4.06 7.87 -10.57
N VAL A 131 -3.91 8.94 -11.35
CA VAL A 131 -4.79 9.21 -12.49
C VAL A 131 -4.34 8.26 -13.59
N MET A 132 -5.10 7.18 -13.81
CA MET A 132 -4.93 6.34 -15.00
C MET A 132 -5.44 7.15 -16.20
N PHE A 133 -4.54 7.45 -17.15
CA PHE A 133 -4.88 8.06 -18.43
C PHE A 133 -5.29 7.00 -19.45
#